data_AF-A0A957GHU3-F1
#
_entry.id   AF-A0A957GHU3-F1
#
_cell.length_a   1.000
_cell.length_b   1.000
_cell.length_c   1.000
_cell.angle_alpha   90.00
_cell.angle_beta   90.00
_cell.angle_gamma   90.00
#
_symmetry.space_group_name_H-M   'P 1'
#
loop_
_entity.id
_entity.type
_entity.pdbx_description
1 polymer ?
#
loop_
_entity_poly.entity_id
_entity_poly.type
_entity_poly.pdbx_seq_one_letter_code
_entity_poly.pdbx_strand_id
1 'polypeptide(L)'
;MLPMISNVHFEQTPERLKVVLPVKRNWFLVVLYTVMVLVWLVMLAGGVMFMIRDAAMSGERYAFVFTAMLLILLFILYRLGRRVVWQPWMSLLANREILFINKEALIIRRPVSLLGTTDFYDMTHVSPFFYLEERRTPAFHYGQFRTEFGRSLGRPEAERLIVTLNDLYFPNRDEEDEDD
;
A
#
# COMPACT_ATOMS: atom_id res chain seq x y z
N MET A 1 12.72 -4.74 27.87
CA MET A 1 13.77 -4.50 26.84
C MET A 1 13.20 -4.92 25.50
N LEU A 2 13.34 -4.12 24.44
CA LEU A 2 12.85 -4.49 23.11
C LEU A 2 13.70 -5.63 22.53
N PRO A 3 13.09 -6.68 21.94
CA PRO A 3 13.85 -7.79 21.40
C PRO A 3 14.64 -7.39 20.15
N MET A 4 15.88 -7.90 20.03
CA MET A 4 16.60 -7.85 18.76
C MET A 4 15.95 -8.82 17.77
N ILE A 5 15.20 -8.29 16.81
CA ILE A 5 14.69 -9.02 15.66
C ILE A 5 15.57 -8.70 14.46
N SER A 6 16.09 -9.73 13.79
CA SER A 6 16.96 -9.55 12.62
C SER A 6 16.25 -8.71 11.55
N ASN A 7 16.94 -7.69 11.03
CA ASN A 7 16.46 -6.74 10.03
C ASN A 7 15.30 -5.81 10.44
N VAL A 8 14.84 -5.82 11.70
CA VAL A 8 13.84 -4.87 12.21
C VAL A 8 14.52 -3.86 13.12
N HIS A 9 14.41 -2.57 12.79
CA HIS A 9 14.95 -1.51 13.64
C HIS A 9 13.84 -0.87 14.46
N PHE A 10 13.99 -0.95 15.78
CA PHE A 10 13.13 -0.26 16.74
C PHE A 10 13.80 1.04 17.19
N GLU A 11 13.12 2.16 16.96
CA GLU A 11 13.47 3.46 17.54
C GLU A 11 12.37 3.82 18.54
N GLN A 12 12.65 3.68 19.83
CA GLN A 12 11.72 4.06 20.89
C GLN A 12 11.97 5.51 21.28
N THR A 13 10.99 6.38 20.98
CA THR A 13 10.94 7.76 21.45
C THR A 13 9.93 7.81 22.61
N PRO A 14 10.06 8.70 23.62
CA PRO A 14 9.10 8.82 24.72
C PRO A 14 7.63 8.95 24.28
N GLU A 15 7.37 9.47 23.08
CA GLU A 15 6.02 9.67 22.54
C GLU A 15 5.55 8.56 21.58
N ARG A 16 6.46 7.76 21.00
CA ARG A 16 6.10 6.79 19.95
C ARG A 16 7.13 5.69 19.77
N LEU A 17 6.64 4.49 19.43
CA LEU A 17 7.47 3.42 18.91
C LEU A 17 7.52 3.53 17.38
N LYS A 18 8.71 3.62 16.82
CA LYS A 18 8.93 3.53 15.39
C LYS A 18 9.56 2.18 15.08
N VAL A 19 8.90 1.40 14.24
CA VAL A 19 9.37 0.09 13.76
C VAL A 19 9.66 0.21 12.27
N VAL A 20 10.91 -0.02 11.87
CA VAL A 20 11.31 -0.03 10.46
C VAL A 20 11.46 -1.48 10.01
N LEU A 21 10.63 -1.87 9.05
CA LEU A 21 10.58 -3.19 8.45
C LEU A 21 11.18 -3.15 7.04
N PRO A 22 12.01 -4.14 6.67
CA PRO A 22 12.56 -4.25 5.33
C PRO A 22 11.45 -4.72 4.39
N VAL A 23 11.45 -4.24 3.14
CA VAL A 23 10.57 -4.79 2.09
C VAL A 23 11.42 -5.52 1.05
N LYS A 24 11.17 -6.82 0.88
CA LYS A 24 11.79 -7.65 -0.15
C LYS A 24 11.09 -7.37 -1.47
N ARG A 25 11.79 -6.66 -2.33
CA ARG A 25 11.27 -6.27 -3.63
C ARG A 25 11.31 -7.43 -4.61
N ASN A 26 10.15 -7.81 -5.13
CA ASN A 26 10.09 -8.71 -6.28
C ASN A 26 10.40 -7.91 -7.56
N TRP A 27 11.67 -7.92 -7.97
CA TRP A 27 12.15 -7.19 -9.14
C TRP A 27 11.43 -7.54 -10.43
N PHE A 28 11.01 -8.79 -10.61
CA PHE A 28 10.23 -9.19 -11.78
C PHE A 28 8.91 -8.42 -11.85
N LEU A 29 8.17 -8.35 -10.73
CA LEU A 29 6.92 -7.60 -10.67
C LEU A 29 7.16 -6.08 -10.85
N VAL A 30 8.23 -5.55 -10.29
CA VAL A 30 8.57 -4.12 -10.48
C VAL A 30 8.81 -3.80 -11.95
N VAL A 31 9.60 -4.61 -12.65
CA VAL A 31 9.86 -4.42 -14.08
C VAL A 31 8.57 -4.53 -14.88
N LEU A 32 7.78 -5.58 -14.63
CA LEU A 32 6.50 -5.80 -15.30
C LEU A 32 5.56 -4.60 -15.12
N TYR A 33 5.32 -4.17 -13.89
CA TYR A 33 4.46 -3.02 -13.60
C TYR A 33 5.04 -1.71 -14.13
N THR A 34 6.36 -1.55 -14.19
CA THR A 34 7.00 -0.37 -14.80
C THR A 34 6.69 -0.30 -16.29
N VAL A 35 6.81 -1.41 -17.01
CA VAL A 35 6.42 -1.50 -18.43
C VAL A 35 4.94 -1.19 -18.60
N MET A 36 4.07 -1.75 -17.74
CA MET A 36 2.63 -1.45 -17.79
C MET A 36 2.32 0.04 -17.55
N VAL A 37 3.00 0.69 -16.59
CA VAL A 37 2.86 2.14 -16.36
C VAL A 37 3.26 2.93 -17.60
N LEU A 38 4.39 2.57 -18.23
CA LEU A 38 4.87 3.25 -19.43
C LEU A 38 3.90 3.11 -20.60
N VAL A 39 3.42 1.89 -20.86
CA VAL A 39 2.42 1.62 -21.91
C VAL A 39 1.14 2.41 -21.63
N TRP A 40 0.65 2.40 -20.39
CA TRP A 40 -0.54 3.16 -20.01
C TRP A 40 -0.36 4.67 -20.23
N LEU A 41 0.78 5.24 -19.82
CA LEU A 41 1.08 6.66 -20.04
C LEU A 41 1.18 7.00 -21.54
N VAL A 42 1.80 6.14 -22.34
CA VAL A 42 1.90 6.32 -23.80
C VAL A 42 0.51 6.26 -24.45
N MET A 43 -0.34 5.32 -24.05
CA MET A 43 -1.72 5.24 -24.56
C MET A 43 -2.55 6.46 -24.17
N LEU A 44 -2.40 6.93 -22.93
CA LEU A 44 -3.13 8.10 -22.44
C LEU A 44 -2.66 9.38 -23.16
N ALA A 45 -1.35 9.60 -23.24
CA ALA A 45 -0.76 10.73 -23.98
C ALA A 45 -1.10 10.66 -25.47
N GLY A 46 -1.01 9.48 -26.08
CA GLY A 46 -1.37 9.23 -27.48
C GLY A 46 -2.84 9.53 -27.76
N GLY A 47 -3.75 9.06 -26.90
CA GLY A 47 -5.17 9.34 -27.04
C GLY A 47 -5.52 10.82 -26.89
N VAL A 48 -4.85 11.54 -25.97
CA VAL A 48 -4.98 13.00 -25.82
C VAL A 48 -4.43 13.72 -27.06
N MET A 49 -3.25 13.34 -27.55
CA MET A 49 -2.67 13.94 -28.75
C MET A 49 -3.54 13.73 -29.99
N PHE A 50 -4.08 12.52 -30.18
CA PHE A 50 -5.00 12.19 -31.26
C PHE A 50 -6.30 13.01 -31.15
N MET A 51 -6.84 13.17 -29.93
CA MET A 51 -8.02 14.01 -29.70
C MET A 51 -7.76 15.47 -30.09
N ILE A 52 -6.62 16.04 -29.69
CA ILE A 52 -6.27 17.44 -29.99
C ILE A 52 -5.98 17.63 -31.49
N ARG A 53 -5.27 16.70 -32.11
CA ARG A 53 -4.82 16.81 -33.50
C ARG A 53 -5.94 16.53 -34.50
N ASP A 54 -6.65 15.42 -34.32
CA ASP A 54 -7.52 14.86 -35.36
C ASP A 54 -9.00 15.08 -35.05
N ALA A 55 -9.42 15.01 -33.79
CA ALA A 55 -10.83 15.19 -33.41
C ALA A 55 -11.24 16.67 -33.30
N ALA A 56 -10.37 17.53 -32.78
CA ALA A 56 -10.67 18.96 -32.62
C ALA A 56 -10.54 19.79 -33.92
N MET A 57 -9.72 19.35 -34.88
CA MET A 57 -9.45 20.10 -36.13
C MET A 57 -10.23 19.60 -37.36
N SER A 58 -10.91 18.45 -37.30
CA SER A 58 -11.49 17.80 -38.49
C SER A 58 -12.80 18.42 -39.01
N GLY A 59 -13.46 19.34 -38.30
CA GLY A 59 -14.62 20.09 -38.82
C GLY A 59 -15.85 19.24 -39.21
N GLU A 60 -15.85 17.94 -38.92
CA GLU A 60 -16.91 17.03 -39.33
C GLU A 60 -18.16 17.13 -38.43
N ARG A 61 -19.33 16.88 -39.02
CA ARG A 61 -20.64 16.94 -38.34
C ARG A 61 -20.75 15.98 -37.14
N TYR A 62 -19.91 14.94 -37.08
CA TYR A 62 -19.84 13.96 -36.00
C TYR A 62 -18.66 14.15 -35.05
N ALA A 63 -17.82 15.18 -35.25
CA ALA A 63 -16.63 15.43 -34.44
C ALA A 63 -16.97 15.56 -32.95
N PHE A 64 -18.10 16.18 -32.61
CA PHE A 64 -18.55 16.30 -31.22
C PHE A 64 -18.82 14.95 -30.56
N VAL A 65 -19.59 14.07 -31.22
CA VAL A 65 -19.95 12.75 -30.68
C VAL A 65 -18.72 11.87 -30.55
N PHE A 66 -17.84 11.89 -31.55
CA PHE A 66 -16.57 11.16 -31.52
C PHE A 66 -15.66 11.65 -30.39
N THR A 67 -15.55 12.97 -30.21
CA THR A 67 -14.76 13.59 -29.13
C THR A 67 -15.31 13.21 -27.75
N ALA A 68 -16.63 13.24 -27.57
CA ALA A 68 -17.28 12.83 -26.32
C ALA A 68 -17.03 11.35 -26.01
N MET A 69 -17.15 10.47 -27.02
CA MET A 69 -16.85 9.04 -26.88
C MET A 69 -15.39 8.81 -26.48
N LEU A 70 -14.46 9.56 -27.09
CA LEU A 70 -13.03 9.45 -26.81
C LEU A 70 -12.69 9.95 -25.40
N LEU A 71 -13.32 11.03 -24.93
CA LEU A 71 -13.20 11.51 -23.55
C LEU A 71 -13.67 10.46 -22.54
N ILE A 72 -14.80 9.79 -22.80
CA ILE A 72 -15.29 8.71 -21.95
C ILE A 72 -14.27 7.57 -21.91
N LEU A 73 -13.73 7.16 -23.07
CA LEU A 73 -12.72 6.12 -23.15
C LEU A 73 -11.45 6.51 -22.37
N LEU A 74 -10.93 7.73 -22.55
CA LEU A 74 -9.77 8.24 -21.81
C LEU A 74 -10.03 8.30 -20.32
N PHE A 75 -11.23 8.69 -19.91
CA PHE A 75 -11.62 8.71 -18.50
C PHE A 75 -11.62 7.31 -17.90
N ILE A 76 -12.18 6.31 -18.60
CA ILE A 76 -12.16 4.91 -18.19
C ILE A 76 -10.71 4.39 -18.11
N LEU A 77 -9.90 4.65 -19.15
CA LEU A 77 -8.49 4.25 -19.19
C LEU A 77 -7.68 4.89 -18.06
N TYR A 78 -7.91 6.18 -17.78
CA TYR A 78 -7.30 6.88 -16.65
C TYR A 78 -7.69 6.24 -15.32
N ARG A 79 -8.99 5.98 -15.13
CA ARG A 79 -9.52 5.42 -13.88
C ARG A 79 -8.98 4.02 -13.61
N LEU A 80 -8.96 3.17 -14.64
CA LEU A 80 -8.44 1.81 -14.58
C LEU A 80 -6.94 1.80 -14.38
N GLY A 81 -6.17 2.54 -15.20
CA GLY A 81 -4.71 2.57 -15.06
C GLY A 81 -4.27 3.12 -13.71
N ARG A 82 -4.96 4.13 -13.17
CA ARG A 82 -4.66 4.65 -11.83
C ARG A 82 -4.86 3.60 -10.72
N ARG A 83 -5.89 2.75 -10.81
CA ARG A 83 -6.16 1.73 -9.76
C ARG A 83 -5.38 0.43 -9.97
N VAL A 84 -5.30 -0.05 -11.20
CA VAL A 84 -4.76 -1.38 -11.53
C VAL A 84 -3.26 -1.32 -11.74
N VAL A 85 -2.74 -0.23 -12.31
CA VAL A 85 -1.33 -0.15 -12.71
C VAL A 85 -0.54 0.71 -11.72
N TRP A 86 -1.01 1.94 -11.49
CA TRP A 86 -0.27 2.94 -10.71
C TRP A 86 -0.19 2.62 -9.22
N GLN A 87 -1.32 2.31 -8.57
CA GLN A 87 -1.34 2.01 -7.12
C GLN A 87 -0.47 0.78 -6.75
N PRO A 88 -0.57 -0.37 -7.44
CA PRO A 88 0.29 -1.51 -7.14
C PRO A 88 1.76 -1.25 -7.47
N TRP A 89 2.05 -0.54 -8.57
CA TRP A 89 3.43 -0.16 -8.92
C TRP A 89 4.09 0.68 -7.82
N MET A 90 3.37 1.65 -7.26
CA MET A 90 3.85 2.43 -6.11
C MET A 90 4.13 1.57 -4.89
N SER A 91 3.22 0.64 -4.57
CA SER A 91 3.41 -0.29 -3.46
C SER A 91 4.66 -1.16 -3.64
N LEU A 92 4.93 -1.61 -4.88
CA LEU A 92 6.10 -2.42 -5.23
C LEU A 92 7.43 -1.64 -5.22
N LEU A 93 7.39 -0.31 -5.38
CA LEU A 93 8.59 0.54 -5.32
C LEU A 93 9.02 0.87 -3.89
N ALA A 94 8.20 0.60 -2.88
CA ALA A 94 8.55 0.86 -1.48
C ALA A 94 9.67 -0.08 -1.04
N ASN A 95 10.80 0.49 -0.59
CA ASN A 95 11.96 -0.29 -0.14
C ASN A 95 11.92 -0.64 1.36
N ARG A 96 11.07 0.06 2.11
CA ARG A 96 10.89 -0.13 3.56
C ARG A 96 9.45 0.21 3.93
N GLU A 97 8.99 -0.38 5.01
CA GLU A 97 7.73 -0.05 5.66
C GLU A 97 8.05 0.44 7.06
N ILE A 98 7.49 1.58 7.45
CA ILE A 98 7.75 2.21 8.74
C ILE A 98 6.43 2.27 9.47
N LEU A 99 6.33 1.59 10.60
CA LEU A 99 5.20 1.70 11.51
C LEU A 99 5.55 2.72 12.58
N PHE A 100 4.68 3.70 12.78
CA PHE A 100 4.69 4.56 13.96
C PHE A 100 3.49 4.19 14.80
N ILE A 101 3.75 3.82 16.06
CA ILE A 101 2.73 3.31 16.96
C ILE A 101 2.76 4.17 18.22
N ASN A 102 1.61 4.75 18.54
CA ASN A 102 1.34 5.45 19.79
C ASN A 102 0.00 4.94 20.36
N LYS A 103 -0.35 5.31 21.59
CA LYS A 103 -1.61 4.97 22.24
C LYS A 103 -2.85 5.48 21.50
N GLU A 104 -2.71 6.54 20.71
CA GLU A 104 -3.83 7.15 19.97
C GLU A 104 -3.88 6.71 18.50
N ALA A 105 -2.73 6.49 17.86
CA ALA A 105 -2.66 6.28 16.42
C ALA A 105 -1.61 5.24 16.03
N LEU A 106 -1.97 4.45 15.02
CA LEU A 106 -1.12 3.56 14.26
C LEU A 106 -0.95 4.14 12.85
N ILE A 107 0.28 4.44 12.46
CA ILE A 107 0.59 5.02 11.15
C ILE A 107 1.50 4.05 10.41
N ILE A 108 1.11 3.66 9.20
CA ILE A 108 1.91 2.82 8.32
C ILE A 108 2.39 3.66 7.16
N ARG A 109 3.71 3.83 7.05
CA ARG A 109 4.34 4.63 6.00
C ARG A 109 5.19 3.76 5.09
N ARG A 110 4.91 3.81 3.79
CA ARG A 110 5.67 3.10 2.74
C ARG A 110 6.33 4.12 1.82
N PRO A 111 7.49 4.68 2.22
CA PRO A 111 8.12 5.76 1.47
C PRO A 111 8.66 5.28 0.12
N VAL A 112 8.26 5.98 -0.93
CA VAL A 112 8.81 5.88 -2.30
C VAL A 112 9.25 7.27 -2.72
N SER A 113 10.46 7.70 -2.35
CA SER A 113 10.92 9.08 -2.55
C SER A 113 9.83 10.10 -2.12
N LEU A 114 9.29 10.91 -3.05
CA LEU A 114 8.20 11.89 -2.83
C LEU A 114 6.77 11.34 -2.95
N LEU A 115 6.58 10.09 -3.37
CA LEU A 115 5.28 9.51 -3.75
C LEU A 115 4.82 8.35 -2.86
N GLY A 116 5.43 8.19 -1.68
CA GLY A 116 5.08 7.11 -0.76
C GLY A 116 3.64 7.18 -0.23
N THR A 117 3.10 6.03 0.16
CA THR A 117 1.79 5.98 0.83
C THR A 117 1.96 6.12 2.34
N THR A 118 1.00 6.79 2.98
CA THR A 118 0.92 6.89 4.44
C THR A 118 -0.53 6.63 4.84
N ASP A 119 -0.73 5.54 5.56
CA ASP A 119 -2.03 5.13 6.07
C ASP A 119 -2.10 5.47 7.56
N PHE A 120 -3.20 6.08 8.00
CA PHE A 120 -3.44 6.48 9.38
C PHE A 120 -4.61 5.68 9.94
N TYR A 121 -4.43 5.09 11.11
CA TYR A 121 -5.42 4.31 11.82
C TYR A 121 -5.52 4.80 13.26
N ASP A 122 -6.73 5.01 13.74
CA ASP A 122 -6.99 5.31 15.15
C ASP A 122 -6.88 4.01 15.96
N MET A 123 -6.06 4.02 17.01
CA MET A 123 -5.77 2.83 17.82
C MET A 123 -7.03 2.26 18.50
N THR A 124 -8.06 3.09 18.74
CA THR A 124 -9.34 2.66 19.34
C THR A 124 -10.10 1.64 18.49
N HIS A 125 -9.85 1.59 17.18
CA HIS A 125 -10.51 0.67 16.24
C HIS A 125 -9.57 -0.42 15.72
N VAL A 126 -8.33 -0.45 16.20
CA VAL A 126 -7.31 -1.43 15.81
C VAL A 126 -7.44 -2.66 16.72
N SER A 127 -7.62 -3.83 16.11
CA SER A 127 -7.56 -5.10 16.85
C SER A 127 -6.12 -5.44 17.22
N PRO A 128 -5.91 -6.37 18.17
CA PRO A 128 -4.62 -7.00 18.36
C PRO A 128 -4.02 -7.51 17.04
N PHE A 129 -2.70 -7.45 16.94
CA PHE A 129 -1.98 -7.92 15.77
C PHE A 129 -1.99 -9.45 15.75
N PHE A 130 -2.14 -10.04 14.57
CA PHE A 130 -2.14 -11.48 14.36
C PHE A 130 -1.35 -11.86 13.10
N TYR A 131 -1.01 -13.14 12.98
CA TYR A 131 -0.31 -13.65 11.82
C TYR A 131 -1.33 -14.23 10.82
N LEU A 132 -1.34 -13.71 9.59
CA LEU A 132 -2.23 -14.20 8.55
C LEU A 132 -1.55 -15.34 7.78
N GLU A 133 -1.99 -16.58 8.00
CA GLU A 133 -1.39 -17.76 7.37
C GLU A 133 -1.51 -17.76 5.83
N GLU A 134 -2.68 -17.36 5.29
CA GLU A 134 -2.96 -17.32 3.85
C GLU A 134 -1.91 -16.55 3.05
N ARG A 135 -1.43 -15.45 3.61
CA ARG A 135 -0.52 -14.51 2.95
C ARG A 135 0.88 -14.50 3.54
N ARG A 136 1.07 -15.20 4.67
CA ARG A 136 2.33 -15.27 5.43
C ARG A 136 2.83 -13.89 5.88
N THR A 137 1.92 -13.07 6.41
CA THR A 137 2.21 -11.69 6.79
C THR A 137 1.52 -11.30 8.09
N PRO A 138 2.11 -10.44 8.93
CA PRO A 138 1.42 -9.88 10.07
C PRO A 138 0.30 -8.92 9.61
N ALA A 139 -0.81 -8.92 10.33
CA ALA A 139 -2.00 -8.14 10.02
C ALA A 139 -2.74 -7.70 11.29
N PHE A 140 -3.68 -6.76 11.11
CA PHE A 140 -4.65 -6.36 12.12
C PHE A 140 -5.97 -5.99 11.44
N HIS A 141 -7.05 -5.99 12.21
CA HIS A 141 -8.34 -5.47 11.79
C HIS A 141 -8.46 -4.00 12.19
N TYR A 142 -9.00 -3.20 11.27
CA TYR A 142 -9.44 -1.83 11.52
C TYR A 142 -10.94 -1.76 11.19
N GLY A 143 -11.77 -1.89 12.23
CA GLY A 143 -13.20 -2.18 12.06
C GLY A 143 -13.41 -3.43 11.21
N GLN A 144 -14.06 -3.30 10.05
CA GLN A 144 -14.31 -4.42 9.12
C GLN A 144 -13.17 -4.70 8.13
N PHE A 145 -12.17 -3.82 8.05
CA PHE A 145 -11.09 -3.94 7.07
C PHE A 145 -9.87 -4.64 7.65
N ARG A 146 -9.26 -5.53 6.87
CA ARG A 146 -8.00 -6.18 7.23
C ARG A 146 -6.84 -5.42 6.60
N THR A 147 -5.88 -4.99 7.44
CA THR A 147 -4.67 -4.31 6.98
C THR A 147 -3.45 -5.20 7.24
N GLU A 148 -2.68 -5.42 6.19
CA GLU A 148 -1.43 -6.20 6.23
C GLU A 148 -0.22 -5.27 6.33
N PHE A 149 0.81 -5.69 7.03
CA PHE A 149 2.11 -5.01 7.10
C PHE A 149 3.24 -6.05 7.13
N GLY A 150 4.49 -5.60 7.07
CA GLY A 150 5.66 -6.44 7.28
C GLY A 150 5.77 -7.62 6.31
N ARG A 151 5.27 -7.46 5.08
CA ARG A 151 5.08 -8.56 4.10
C ARG A 151 6.34 -9.38 3.76
N SER A 152 7.49 -8.87 4.15
CA SER A 152 8.81 -9.40 3.80
C SER A 152 9.54 -10.03 4.96
N LEU A 153 8.97 -9.93 6.17
CA LEU A 153 9.46 -10.60 7.36
C LEU A 153 9.28 -12.11 7.18
N GLY A 154 10.27 -12.88 7.63
CA GLY A 154 10.08 -14.31 7.82
C GLY A 154 9.06 -14.56 8.93
N ARG A 155 8.40 -15.72 8.89
CA ARG A 155 7.46 -16.17 9.91
C ARG A 155 7.97 -15.95 11.36
N PRO A 156 9.18 -16.42 11.74
CA PRO A 156 9.64 -16.25 13.13
C PRO A 156 9.91 -14.78 13.52
N GLU A 157 10.24 -13.91 12.56
CA GLU A 157 10.46 -12.49 12.81
C GLU A 157 9.12 -11.75 12.95
N ALA A 158 8.14 -12.12 12.12
CA ALA A 158 6.79 -11.60 12.17
C ALA A 158 6.08 -12.00 13.47
N GLU A 159 6.15 -13.26 13.88
CA GLU A 159 5.55 -13.76 15.13
C GLU A 159 6.14 -13.04 16.35
N ARG A 160 7.48 -12.92 16.44
CA ARG A 160 8.12 -12.15 17.51
C ARG A 160 7.70 -10.69 17.52
N LEU A 161 7.57 -10.07 16.34
CA LEU A 161 7.10 -8.69 16.23
C LEU A 161 5.66 -8.56 16.72
N ILE A 162 4.76 -9.47 16.32
CA ILE A 162 3.36 -9.48 16.75
C ILE A 162 3.27 -9.59 18.27
N VAL A 163 3.96 -10.56 18.88
CA VAL A 163 3.98 -10.74 20.34
C VAL A 163 4.46 -9.46 21.02
N THR A 164 5.59 -8.91 20.57
CA THR A 164 6.14 -7.66 21.12
C THR A 164 5.16 -6.49 21.03
N LEU A 165 4.46 -6.35 19.90
CA LEU A 165 3.51 -5.25 19.70
C LEU A 165 2.25 -5.44 20.54
N ASN A 166 1.76 -6.68 20.66
CA ASN A 166 0.60 -6.98 21.50
C ASN A 166 0.91 -6.78 22.98
N ASP A 167 2.07 -7.23 23.47
CA ASP A 167 2.47 -7.03 24.86
C ASP A 167 2.55 -5.55 25.24
N LEU A 168 2.94 -4.70 24.30
CA LEU A 168 3.12 -3.25 24.54
C LEU A 168 1.81 -2.45 24.44
N TYR A 169 0.92 -2.81 23.50
CA TYR A 169 -0.24 -1.98 23.15
C TYR A 169 -1.59 -2.65 23.46
N PHE A 170 -1.62 -3.96 23.64
CA PHE A 170 -2.80 -4.75 23.96
C PHE A 170 -2.55 -5.67 25.17
N PRO A 171 -2.13 -5.13 26.33
CA PRO A 171 -1.75 -5.92 27.50
C PRO A 171 -2.91 -6.67 28.17
N ASN A 172 -4.16 -6.24 27.90
CA ASN A 172 -5.38 -6.88 28.39
C ASN A 172 -6.00 -7.79 27.32
N ARG A 173 -5.19 -8.34 26.42
CA ARG A 173 -5.67 -9.41 25.54
C ARG A 173 -5.95 -10.60 26.45
N ASP A 174 -7.20 -10.78 26.82
CA ASP A 174 -7.65 -12.01 27.45
C ASP A 174 -7.24 -13.16 26.51
N GLU A 175 -6.62 -14.18 27.06
CA GLU A 175 -6.09 -15.38 26.37
C GLU A 175 -7.23 -16.25 25.76
N GLU A 176 -8.41 -15.68 25.52
CA GLU A 176 -9.64 -16.42 25.18
C GLU A 176 -9.83 -16.65 23.66
N ASP A 177 -9.04 -16.05 22.78
CA ASP A 177 -9.22 -16.16 21.32
C ASP A 177 -8.28 -17.19 20.63
N GLU A 178 -7.70 -18.16 21.37
CA GLU A 178 -6.90 -19.25 20.76
C GLU A 178 -7.74 -20.42 20.21
N ASP A 179 -9.06 -20.44 20.44
CA ASP A 179 -9.97 -21.48 19.96
C ASP A 179 -11.11 -20.88 19.11
N ASP A 180 -10.87 -20.57 17.83
CA ASP A 180 -11.90 -20.59 16.75
C ASP A 180 -11.28 -20.61 15.34
#